data_AF-A0A146G675-F1
#
_entry.id   AF-A0A146G675-F1
#
_cell.length_a   1.000
_cell.length_b   1.000
_cell.length_c   1.000
_cell.angle_alpha   90.00
_cell.angle_beta   90.00
_cell.angle_gamma   90.00
#
_symmetry.space_group_name_H-M   'P 1'
#
loop_
_entity.id
_entity.type
_entity.pdbx_description
1 polymer ?
#
loop_
_entity_poly.entity_id
_entity_poly.type
_entity_poly.pdbx_seq_one_letter_code
_entity_poly.pdbx_strand_id
1 'polypeptide(L)'
;MKAAGWIRLFLLAGFAGLTVLSRAVEPTVYSVISSNDAFLATGSPDNPNTGGDNVDHDLTDWNYGDAGTLVIASGNSSYVDPASGRTIRKGEFQSVIMFSSAGAITLFDATYGAGHWFVTSISLSFASNWAEAGSIPNNPIFGMIQGGKFVIEWLSDDDWEQGSGSPSSPTQDGVTYDSLSTLLTSEHEVLGSYTYDPPGNGIRLTWNLPLTDNLVSDVTAGGAISFLMYAGDDNIDYLFSSSRYGHDNEPKIIITAIPEPSVLGFAALGGLIIVGRRIRRAAFTLPEVLVAISLVAIAASVTTNWVNTGIEKARGAECVGHLQQWGVALQLYIQDHDGFLPRRGQGVRPVTVIDRDEDWFNCLPPYLEMSPYKELYAHGQAPRPGLRSIFLCPGAKIPEDCVHFISYGMNMYLSRWDQRDASRVVQLPRPSSLAFLADSPGGYASTVPSRSEYSVVPRHSGGANVVFLDGHVQRFTGTYLGCGTGDLSQPDVRWKTEIPGDTWKPNL
;
A
#
# COMPACT_ATOMS: atom_id res chain seq x y z
N MET A 1 -13.99 43.08 -40.52
CA MET A 1 -12.70 42.36 -40.70
C MET A 1 -11.88 42.12 -39.41
N LYS A 2 -12.36 42.45 -38.19
CA LYS A 2 -11.60 42.19 -36.94
C LYS A 2 -12.02 40.94 -36.13
N ALA A 3 -13.13 40.29 -36.49
CA ALA A 3 -13.68 39.14 -35.73
C ALA A 3 -13.09 37.76 -36.12
N ALA A 4 -12.45 37.65 -37.29
CA ALA A 4 -11.93 36.37 -37.79
C ALA A 4 -10.59 35.94 -37.16
N GLY A 5 -9.85 36.87 -36.53
CA GLY A 5 -8.57 36.58 -35.87
C GLY A 5 -8.73 35.86 -34.52
N TRP A 6 -9.79 36.18 -33.77
CA TRP A 6 -10.04 35.61 -32.44
C TRP A 6 -10.51 34.15 -32.50
N ILE A 7 -11.32 33.81 -33.51
CA ILE A 7 -11.84 32.45 -33.70
C ILE A 7 -10.72 31.46 -34.07
N ARG A 8 -9.72 31.90 -34.86
CA ARG A 8 -8.55 31.07 -35.17
C ARG A 8 -7.63 30.90 -33.97
N LEU A 9 -7.48 31.91 -33.11
CA LEU A 9 -6.67 31.81 -31.89
C LEU A 9 -7.30 30.84 -30.86
N PHE A 10 -8.63 30.86 -30.72
CA PHE A 10 -9.37 29.94 -29.86
C PHE A 10 -9.40 28.49 -30.37
N LEU A 11 -9.51 28.28 -31.69
CA LEU A 11 -9.45 26.95 -32.30
C LEU A 11 -8.05 26.32 -32.23
N LEU A 12 -6.98 27.13 -32.34
CA LEU A 12 -5.60 26.66 -32.19
C LEU A 12 -5.20 26.40 -30.73
N ALA A 13 -5.68 27.22 -29.78
CA ALA A 13 -5.48 26.97 -28.35
C ALA A 13 -6.26 25.73 -27.86
N GLY A 14 -7.47 25.51 -28.41
CA GLY A 14 -8.27 24.32 -28.10
C GLY A 14 -7.65 23.02 -28.58
N PHE A 15 -6.99 22.99 -29.74
CA PHE A 15 -6.35 21.78 -30.25
C PHE A 15 -5.02 21.42 -29.55
N ALA A 16 -4.30 22.40 -28.99
CA ALA A 16 -3.05 22.14 -28.26
C ALA A 16 -3.27 21.59 -26.85
N GLY A 17 -4.41 21.89 -26.20
CA GLY A 17 -4.76 21.33 -24.89
C GLY A 17 -5.42 19.95 -24.93
N LEU A 18 -5.95 19.53 -26.10
CA LEU A 18 -6.74 18.30 -26.22
C LEU A 18 -5.91 17.01 -26.41
N THR A 19 -4.60 17.09 -26.63
CA THR A 19 -3.72 15.92 -26.73
C THR A 19 -3.24 15.39 -25.37
N VAL A 20 -3.52 16.09 -24.27
CA VAL A 20 -3.05 15.69 -22.92
C VAL A 20 -4.04 14.76 -22.20
N LEU A 21 -5.30 14.67 -22.64
CA LEU A 21 -6.39 14.06 -21.86
C LEU A 21 -6.71 12.58 -22.18
N SER A 22 -5.79 11.83 -22.80
CA SER A 22 -6.00 10.39 -23.09
C SER A 22 -5.02 9.43 -22.41
N ARG A 23 -4.17 9.91 -21.50
CA ARG A 23 -3.38 9.03 -20.64
C ARG A 23 -4.19 8.70 -19.39
N ALA A 24 -4.25 7.40 -19.05
CA ALA A 24 -4.58 6.99 -17.68
C ALA A 24 -3.74 7.87 -16.75
N VAL A 25 -4.39 8.57 -15.81
CA VAL A 25 -3.61 9.44 -14.94
C VAL A 25 -2.79 8.53 -14.04
N GLU A 26 -1.52 8.37 -14.41
CA GLU A 26 -0.55 7.70 -13.57
C GLU A 26 -0.44 8.52 -12.28
N PRO A 27 -0.57 7.88 -11.11
CA PRO A 27 -0.34 8.56 -9.85
C PRO A 27 1.10 9.08 -9.85
N THR A 28 1.28 10.33 -9.47
CA THR A 28 2.60 10.91 -9.31
C THR A 28 3.07 10.61 -7.90
N VAL A 29 4.21 9.97 -7.79
CA VAL A 29 4.84 9.61 -6.51
C VAL A 29 5.99 10.57 -6.27
N TYR A 30 5.96 11.24 -5.13
CA TYR A 30 7.06 12.00 -4.58
C TYR A 30 7.68 11.22 -3.43
N SER A 31 9.00 11.23 -3.33
CA SER A 31 9.70 10.70 -2.16
C SER A 31 10.87 11.59 -1.80
N VAL A 32 11.08 11.80 -0.50
CA VAL A 32 12.22 12.57 0.02
C VAL A 32 12.72 11.91 1.31
N ILE A 33 14.01 12.07 1.57
CA ILE A 33 14.62 11.65 2.83
C ILE A 33 14.29 12.63 3.96
N SER A 34 14.50 12.22 5.22
CA SER A 34 14.37 13.12 6.37
C SER A 34 15.33 14.31 6.27
N SER A 35 14.87 15.49 6.68
CA SER A 35 15.70 16.70 6.80
C SER A 35 16.36 16.77 8.17
N ASN A 36 15.63 16.38 9.21
CA ASN A 36 16.08 16.38 10.60
C ASN A 36 15.66 15.07 11.25
N ASP A 37 16.48 14.55 12.14
CA ASP A 37 16.11 13.46 13.02
C ASP A 37 16.88 13.48 14.34
N ALA A 38 16.24 12.98 15.38
CA ALA A 38 16.85 12.80 16.69
C ALA A 38 16.25 11.57 17.35
N PHE A 39 17.05 10.85 18.14
CA PHE A 39 16.50 9.95 19.14
C PHE A 39 16.68 10.54 20.54
N LEU A 40 15.68 10.29 21.37
CA LEU A 40 15.51 10.79 22.72
C LEU A 40 15.62 9.58 23.64
N ALA A 41 16.40 9.69 24.72
CA ALA A 41 16.67 8.54 25.58
C ALA A 41 16.50 8.92 27.05
N THR A 42 15.94 8.02 27.87
CA THR A 42 15.98 8.21 29.34
C THR A 42 17.26 7.65 29.96
N GLY A 43 17.86 6.64 29.33
CA GLY A 43 18.91 5.84 29.93
C GLY A 43 18.42 4.88 31.02
N SER A 44 19.38 4.17 31.61
CA SER A 44 19.17 3.20 32.70
C SER A 44 20.51 2.90 33.39
N PRO A 45 20.51 2.34 34.62
CA PRO A 45 21.75 1.96 35.31
C PRO A 45 22.66 0.97 34.55
N ASP A 46 22.15 0.31 33.52
CA ASP A 46 22.89 -0.61 32.65
C ASP A 46 23.46 0.06 31.39
N ASN A 47 23.19 1.36 31.18
CA ASN A 47 23.82 2.16 30.13
C ASN A 47 25.24 2.59 30.58
N PRO A 48 26.19 2.66 29.63
CA PRO A 48 27.49 3.27 29.90
C PRO A 48 27.30 4.73 30.32
N ASN A 49 28.18 5.22 31.19
CA ASN A 49 28.18 6.63 31.56
C ASN A 49 28.70 7.45 30.37
N THR A 50 27.78 7.94 29.54
CA THR A 50 28.07 8.72 28.32
C THR A 50 27.71 10.20 28.46
N GLY A 51 27.07 10.60 29.56
CA GLY A 51 26.59 11.97 29.84
C GLY A 51 27.65 12.94 30.39
N GLY A 52 28.95 12.61 30.30
CA GLY A 52 30.05 13.53 30.63
C GLY A 52 30.23 13.91 32.12
N ASP A 53 29.26 13.65 33.00
CA ASP A 53 29.31 14.03 34.42
C ASP A 53 29.79 12.92 35.37
N ASN A 54 29.93 11.68 34.86
CA ASN A 54 30.39 10.49 35.60
C ASN A 54 29.58 10.11 36.85
N VAL A 55 28.34 10.60 37.02
CA VAL A 55 27.54 10.33 38.23
C VAL A 55 26.14 9.79 37.95
N ASP A 56 25.48 10.21 36.85
CA ASP A 56 24.13 9.75 36.56
C ASP A 56 24.06 8.96 35.25
N HIS A 57 23.31 7.86 35.25
CA HIS A 57 23.02 7.07 34.03
C HIS A 57 21.84 7.67 33.25
N ASP A 58 21.53 8.91 33.56
CA ASP A 58 20.45 9.72 33.02
C ASP A 58 20.85 10.28 31.66
N LEU A 59 20.04 9.98 30.64
CA LEU A 59 20.24 10.44 29.27
C LEU A 59 19.19 11.49 28.85
N THR A 60 18.26 11.90 29.75
CA THR A 60 17.05 12.64 29.34
C THR A 60 17.31 14.01 28.74
N ASP A 61 18.37 14.69 29.18
CA ASP A 61 18.75 16.02 28.70
C ASP A 61 19.79 15.98 27.57
N TRP A 62 20.12 14.79 27.06
CA TRP A 62 21.10 14.62 26.00
C TRP A 62 20.44 14.38 24.64
N ASN A 63 20.94 15.07 23.63
CA ASN A 63 20.58 14.94 22.23
C ASN A 63 21.64 14.10 21.48
N TYR A 64 21.14 13.27 20.56
CA TYR A 64 21.91 12.37 19.73
C TYR A 64 21.57 12.51 18.24
N GLY A 65 21.25 13.73 17.78
CA GLY A 65 20.79 14.01 16.42
C GLY A 65 21.72 13.52 15.32
N ASP A 66 23.04 13.53 15.55
CA ASP A 66 24.06 13.10 14.59
C ASP A 66 24.45 11.61 14.72
N ALA A 67 23.62 10.79 15.37
CA ALA A 67 24.03 9.46 15.77
C ALA A 67 24.15 8.38 14.70
N GLY A 68 23.83 8.68 13.45
CA GLY A 68 23.81 7.67 12.39
C GLY A 68 22.67 6.65 12.56
N THR A 69 22.13 6.45 13.76
CA THR A 69 21.12 5.44 14.10
C THR A 69 20.02 6.08 14.93
N LEU A 70 18.77 5.69 14.66
CA LEU A 70 17.58 6.03 15.43
C LEU A 70 17.06 4.78 16.14
N VAL A 71 16.37 4.98 17.25
CA VAL A 71 15.98 3.89 18.17
C VAL A 71 14.57 4.12 18.68
N ILE A 72 13.79 3.04 18.74
CA ILE A 72 12.50 2.99 19.43
C ILE A 72 12.51 1.79 20.38
N ALA A 73 12.37 2.05 21.68
CA ALA A 73 12.30 1.01 22.70
C ALA A 73 11.56 1.48 23.96
N SER A 74 10.84 0.57 24.62
CA SER A 74 10.14 0.87 25.88
C SER A 74 11.13 0.97 27.05
N GLY A 75 10.83 1.80 28.04
CA GLY A 75 11.57 1.85 29.31
C GLY A 75 11.56 0.52 30.08
N ASN A 76 10.59 -0.35 29.80
CA ASN A 76 10.52 -1.71 30.37
C ASN A 76 11.21 -2.77 29.51
N SER A 77 11.68 -2.41 28.30
CA SER A 77 12.38 -3.35 27.43
C SER A 77 13.62 -3.90 28.15
N SER A 78 13.81 -5.21 28.04
CA SER A 78 14.93 -5.90 28.66
C SER A 78 15.28 -7.18 27.93
N TYR A 79 16.53 -7.59 28.05
CA TYR A 79 17.00 -8.87 27.53
C TYR A 79 17.93 -9.56 28.51
N VAL A 80 18.06 -10.88 28.41
CA VAL A 80 19.06 -11.63 29.17
C VAL A 80 20.33 -11.71 28.34
N ASP A 81 21.41 -11.09 28.83
CA ASP A 81 22.70 -11.16 28.17
C ASP A 81 23.19 -12.63 28.13
N PRO A 82 23.39 -13.21 26.93
CA PRO A 82 23.80 -14.61 26.81
C PRO A 82 25.19 -14.89 27.38
N ALA A 83 26.05 -13.88 27.54
CA ALA A 83 27.39 -14.05 28.09
C ALA A 83 27.41 -14.06 29.62
N SER A 84 26.68 -13.13 30.26
CA SER A 84 26.66 -12.99 31.72
C SER A 84 25.46 -13.63 32.42
N GLY A 85 24.39 -13.96 31.68
CA GLY A 85 23.11 -14.40 32.24
C GLY A 85 22.35 -13.30 32.99
N ARG A 86 22.82 -12.06 32.94
CA ARG A 86 22.22 -10.91 33.62
C ARG A 86 21.10 -10.31 32.76
N THR A 87 20.00 -9.93 33.38
CA THR A 87 18.99 -9.09 32.70
C THR A 87 19.53 -7.68 32.54
N ILE A 88 19.53 -7.19 31.31
CA ILE A 88 20.00 -5.86 30.91
C ILE A 88 18.80 -5.00 30.53
N ARG A 89 18.80 -3.75 30.98
CA ARG A 89 17.86 -2.70 30.52
C ARG A 89 18.64 -1.59 29.82
N LYS A 90 17.98 -0.80 28.97
CA LYS A 90 18.64 0.33 28.28
C LYS A 90 17.88 1.66 28.37
N GLY A 91 16.73 1.66 29.03
CA GLY A 91 15.87 2.84 29.13
C GLY A 91 14.90 2.94 27.96
N GLU A 92 14.08 3.98 28.00
CA GLU A 92 13.17 4.30 26.91
C GLU A 92 13.93 5.04 25.81
N PHE A 93 13.64 4.68 24.57
CA PHE A 93 14.09 5.38 23.38
C PHE A 93 12.90 5.76 22.52
N GLN A 94 12.86 7.03 22.12
CA GLN A 94 11.91 7.57 21.18
C GLN A 94 12.65 8.25 20.03
N SER A 95 12.00 8.43 18.88
CA SER A 95 12.61 9.10 17.74
C SER A 95 11.67 10.16 17.19
N VAL A 96 12.20 11.35 16.88
CA VAL A 96 11.50 12.42 16.18
C VAL A 96 12.16 12.63 14.83
N ILE A 97 11.37 12.70 13.76
CA ILE A 97 11.86 12.83 12.39
C ILE A 97 11.03 13.87 11.64
N MET A 98 11.71 14.70 10.86
CA MET A 98 11.10 15.72 10.02
C MET A 98 11.37 15.45 8.54
N PHE A 99 10.38 15.74 7.69
CA PHE A 99 10.50 15.73 6.24
C PHE A 99 10.04 17.07 5.65
N SER A 100 10.41 17.36 4.41
CA SER A 100 9.88 18.52 3.67
C SER A 100 8.91 18.10 2.58
N SER A 101 7.69 18.64 2.59
CA SER A 101 6.69 18.42 1.53
C SER A 101 6.73 19.44 0.40
N ALA A 102 7.56 20.50 0.51
CA ALA A 102 7.68 21.55 -0.50
C ALA A 102 7.97 21.02 -1.92
N GLY A 103 8.82 19.99 -2.03
CA GLY A 103 9.11 19.34 -3.30
C GLY A 103 7.93 18.53 -3.86
N ALA A 104 7.07 18.00 -2.98
CA ALA A 104 5.83 17.33 -3.37
C ALA A 104 4.87 18.33 -4.00
N ILE A 105 4.64 19.48 -3.35
CA ILE A 105 3.79 20.55 -3.89
C ILE A 105 4.30 21.03 -5.24
N THR A 106 5.60 21.33 -5.32
CA THR A 106 6.23 21.77 -6.58
C THR A 106 6.01 20.76 -7.70
N LEU A 107 6.18 19.47 -7.42
CA LEU A 107 5.98 18.40 -8.39
C LEU A 107 4.50 18.26 -8.79
N PHE A 108 3.58 18.24 -7.83
CA PHE A 108 2.16 18.02 -8.08
C PHE A 108 1.51 19.22 -8.76
N ASP A 109 1.85 20.45 -8.35
CA ASP A 109 1.41 21.68 -9.02
C ASP A 109 1.92 21.76 -10.46
N ALA A 110 3.18 21.37 -10.71
CA ALA A 110 3.73 21.32 -12.06
C ALA A 110 3.06 20.24 -12.92
N THR A 111 2.62 19.14 -12.33
CA THR A 111 2.05 17.99 -13.05
C THR A 111 0.55 18.15 -13.31
N TYR A 112 -0.20 18.62 -12.32
CA TYR A 112 -1.67 18.64 -12.33
C TYR A 112 -2.27 20.06 -12.31
N GLY A 113 -1.48 21.07 -11.94
CA GLY A 113 -1.94 22.42 -11.67
C GLY A 113 -2.21 22.65 -10.19
N ALA A 114 -1.89 23.85 -9.69
CA ALA A 114 -2.08 24.21 -8.30
C ALA A 114 -3.56 24.07 -7.88
N GLY A 115 -3.80 23.36 -6.78
CA GLY A 115 -5.15 23.08 -6.27
C GLY A 115 -5.98 22.14 -7.15
N HIS A 116 -5.35 21.37 -8.05
CA HIS A 116 -6.01 20.41 -8.93
C HIS A 116 -5.53 18.98 -8.71
N TRP A 117 -5.12 18.66 -7.48
CA TRP A 117 -4.67 17.34 -7.08
C TRP A 117 -5.01 17.08 -5.62
N PHE A 118 -5.06 15.81 -5.25
CA PHE A 118 -5.21 15.39 -3.86
C PHE A 118 -4.33 14.18 -3.57
N VAL A 119 -3.93 14.07 -2.31
CA VAL A 119 -3.09 12.98 -1.81
C VAL A 119 -3.94 11.70 -1.67
N THR A 120 -3.42 10.58 -2.18
CA THR A 120 -4.07 9.26 -2.11
C THR A 120 -3.32 8.26 -1.24
N SER A 121 -2.05 8.53 -0.91
CA SER A 121 -1.25 7.70 -0.03
C SER A 121 -0.12 8.51 0.58
N ILE A 122 0.14 8.29 1.86
CA ILE A 122 1.33 8.74 2.57
C ILE A 122 1.92 7.52 3.26
N SER A 123 3.20 7.28 3.09
CA SER A 123 3.90 6.16 3.71
C SER A 123 5.25 6.60 4.23
N LEU A 124 5.66 6.05 5.38
CA LEU A 124 7.02 6.17 5.88
C LEU A 124 7.79 4.90 5.56
N SER A 125 9.08 5.03 5.28
CA SER A 125 9.92 3.91 4.90
C SER A 125 11.29 4.04 5.54
N PHE A 126 11.70 3.03 6.31
CA PHE A 126 12.93 3.04 7.12
C PHE A 126 13.72 1.77 6.84
N ALA A 127 15.03 1.90 6.72
CA ALA A 127 15.92 0.76 6.62
C ALA A 127 16.31 0.29 8.02
N SER A 128 16.11 -1.00 8.30
CA SER A 128 16.61 -1.61 9.54
C SER A 128 18.13 -1.46 9.59
N ASN A 129 18.62 -0.94 10.70
CA ASN A 129 20.03 -0.71 10.91
C ASN A 129 20.52 -1.76 11.90
N TRP A 130 21.57 -2.49 11.52
CA TRP A 130 22.11 -3.61 12.29
C TRP A 130 21.26 -4.89 12.19
N ALA A 131 21.80 -5.99 12.75
CA ALA A 131 21.52 -7.41 12.47
C ALA A 131 20.06 -7.93 12.71
N GLU A 132 19.86 -9.26 12.69
CA GLU A 132 18.54 -9.91 12.84
C GLU A 132 18.05 -9.94 14.30
N ALA A 133 16.79 -10.33 14.53
CA ALA A 133 16.20 -10.49 15.86
C ALA A 133 17.10 -11.29 16.82
N GLY A 134 17.28 -10.79 18.05
CA GLY A 134 18.16 -11.39 19.06
C GLY A 134 19.63 -10.96 18.95
N SER A 135 19.99 -10.12 17.98
CA SER A 135 21.35 -9.60 17.87
C SER A 135 21.60 -8.45 18.84
N ILE A 136 22.77 -8.45 19.48
CA ILE A 136 23.22 -7.36 20.35
C ILE A 136 24.12 -6.43 19.53
N PRO A 137 23.77 -5.14 19.37
CA PRO A 137 24.60 -4.15 18.70
C PRO A 137 25.97 -3.99 19.36
N ASN A 138 27.00 -3.73 18.55
CA ASN A 138 28.33 -3.38 19.06
C ASN A 138 28.36 -1.90 19.52
N ASN A 139 27.36 -1.51 20.30
CA ASN A 139 27.23 -0.22 20.93
C ASN A 139 26.63 -0.43 22.33
N PRO A 140 27.31 0.02 23.40
CA PRO A 140 26.87 -0.22 24.76
C PRO A 140 25.57 0.52 25.15
N ILE A 141 25.09 1.50 24.38
CA ILE A 141 23.83 2.23 24.65
C ILE A 141 22.62 1.44 24.17
N PHE A 142 22.73 0.70 23.06
CA PHE A 142 21.59 0.04 22.44
C PHE A 142 21.30 -1.32 23.08
N GLY A 143 20.03 -1.72 23.07
CA GLY A 143 19.60 -3.02 23.55
C GLY A 143 19.64 -4.08 22.45
N MET A 144 19.12 -5.27 22.76
CA MET A 144 19.10 -6.38 21.81
C MET A 144 17.94 -6.20 20.85
N ILE A 145 18.19 -6.31 19.54
CA ILE A 145 17.17 -6.11 18.51
C ILE A 145 16.00 -7.08 18.74
N GLN A 146 14.79 -6.52 18.88
CA GLN A 146 13.58 -7.29 19.16
C GLN A 146 12.38 -6.73 18.38
N GLY A 147 11.56 -7.65 17.88
CA GLY A 147 10.28 -7.32 17.28
C GLY A 147 9.26 -6.92 18.33
N GLY A 148 8.30 -6.11 17.92
CA GLY A 148 7.25 -5.60 18.79
C GLY A 148 6.42 -4.56 18.06
N LYS A 149 5.76 -3.69 18.82
CA LYS A 149 4.91 -2.63 18.30
C LYS A 149 5.52 -1.28 18.61
N PHE A 150 5.37 -0.35 17.67
CA PHE A 150 5.64 1.07 17.88
C PHE A 150 4.43 1.89 17.48
N VAL A 151 4.38 3.13 17.96
CA VAL A 151 3.38 4.12 17.59
C VAL A 151 4.02 5.15 16.68
N ILE A 152 3.28 5.60 15.67
CA ILE A 152 3.63 6.78 14.87
C ILE A 152 2.60 7.86 15.18
N GLU A 153 3.09 9.02 15.54
CA GLU A 153 2.30 10.19 15.93
C GLU A 153 2.75 11.39 15.10
N TRP A 154 1.80 12.10 14.49
CA TRP A 154 2.04 13.35 13.78
C TRP A 154 2.07 14.51 14.77
N LEU A 155 2.96 15.46 14.55
CA LEU A 155 3.11 16.67 15.33
C LEU A 155 2.80 17.88 14.46
N SER A 156 1.99 18.83 14.95
CA SER A 156 1.78 20.11 14.28
C SER A 156 2.93 21.11 14.51
N ASP A 157 3.83 20.81 15.44
CA ASP A 157 5.00 21.65 15.74
C ASP A 157 6.21 21.18 14.94
N ASP A 158 6.62 22.02 14.00
CA ASP A 158 7.78 21.82 13.14
C ASP A 158 8.97 22.73 13.49
N ASP A 159 8.87 23.55 14.54
CA ASP A 159 9.88 24.55 14.88
C ASP A 159 11.07 23.95 15.68
N TRP A 160 11.18 22.62 15.70
CA TRP A 160 12.25 21.92 16.41
C TRP A 160 13.51 21.76 15.56
N GLU A 161 14.66 21.90 16.21
CA GLU A 161 15.97 21.75 15.55
C GLU A 161 16.63 20.41 15.90
N GLN A 162 17.33 19.82 14.92
CA GLN A 162 18.21 18.68 15.17
C GLN A 162 19.41 19.16 15.98
N GLY A 163 19.65 18.54 17.13
CA GLY A 163 20.87 18.83 17.91
C GLY A 163 22.12 18.25 17.27
N SER A 164 23.28 18.76 17.69
CA SER A 164 24.58 18.45 17.09
C SER A 164 25.29 17.22 17.71
N GLY A 165 24.61 16.52 18.63
CA GLY A 165 25.21 15.48 19.45
C GLY A 165 25.36 14.14 18.74
N SER A 166 26.43 13.41 19.07
CA SER A 166 26.70 12.05 18.58
C SER A 166 26.81 11.05 19.75
N PRO A 167 26.72 9.73 19.52
CA PRO A 167 26.81 8.72 20.57
C PRO A 167 28.09 8.79 21.39
N SER A 168 29.20 9.27 20.81
CA SER A 168 30.47 9.45 21.52
C SER A 168 30.69 10.87 22.05
N SER A 169 29.82 11.82 21.70
CA SER A 169 29.89 13.22 22.12
C SER A 169 28.47 13.83 22.06
N PRO A 170 27.58 13.47 23.00
CA PRO A 170 26.24 14.04 23.03
C PRO A 170 26.28 15.52 23.42
N THR A 171 25.21 16.23 23.11
CA THR A 171 25.03 17.66 23.38
C THR A 171 23.66 17.90 24.01
N GLN A 172 23.37 19.10 24.48
CA GLN A 172 22.08 19.47 25.09
C GLN A 172 21.30 20.46 24.21
N ASP A 173 21.69 20.59 22.93
CA ASP A 173 21.00 21.41 21.94
C ASP A 173 19.94 20.59 21.17
N GLY A 174 18.99 21.28 20.55
CA GLY A 174 17.88 20.65 19.83
C GLY A 174 16.89 19.94 20.77
N VAL A 175 16.29 18.86 20.29
CA VAL A 175 15.27 18.10 21.03
C VAL A 175 15.91 17.01 21.89
N THR A 176 15.63 17.05 23.18
CA THR A 176 15.98 16.03 24.20
C THR A 176 14.69 15.36 24.72
N TYR A 177 14.83 14.27 25.48
CA TYR A 177 13.67 13.61 26.10
C TYR A 177 12.92 14.55 27.04
N ASP A 178 13.64 15.36 27.83
CA ASP A 178 13.03 16.35 28.73
C ASP A 178 12.29 17.46 27.98
N SER A 179 12.81 17.86 26.82
CA SER A 179 12.17 18.87 25.97
C SER A 179 10.99 18.34 25.16
N LEU A 180 10.79 17.02 25.04
CA LEU A 180 9.75 16.45 24.17
C LEU A 180 8.35 16.98 24.50
N SER A 181 8.09 17.21 25.79
CA SER A 181 6.83 17.77 26.26
C SER A 181 6.47 19.11 25.62
N THR A 182 7.45 19.90 25.15
CA THR A 182 7.20 21.17 24.46
C THR A 182 6.65 20.95 23.06
N LEU A 183 7.13 19.94 22.32
CA LEU A 183 6.62 19.56 21.00
C LEU A 183 5.17 19.05 21.07
N LEU A 184 4.81 18.46 22.22
CA LEU A 184 3.47 17.93 22.49
C LEU A 184 2.51 18.99 23.07
N THR A 185 2.92 20.27 23.17
CA THR A 185 2.00 21.34 23.58
C THR A 185 1.07 21.80 22.48
N SER A 186 1.54 21.72 21.23
CA SER A 186 0.77 22.02 20.02
C SER A 186 -0.15 20.84 19.66
N GLU A 187 -0.94 20.97 18.60
CA GLU A 187 -1.81 19.87 18.17
C GLU A 187 -0.97 18.67 17.71
N HIS A 188 -1.37 17.46 18.07
CA HIS A 188 -0.70 16.24 17.66
C HIS A 188 -1.72 15.11 17.53
N GLU A 189 -1.43 14.12 16.70
CA GLU A 189 -2.38 13.04 16.38
C GLU A 189 -1.67 11.69 16.26
N VAL A 190 -2.10 10.72 17.07
CA VAL A 190 -1.68 9.33 16.94
C VAL A 190 -2.25 8.73 15.65
N LEU A 191 -1.36 8.42 14.70
CA LEU A 191 -1.76 7.87 13.40
C LEU A 191 -1.97 6.35 13.45
N GLY A 192 -1.30 5.65 14.36
CA GLY A 192 -1.54 4.23 14.56
C GLY A 192 -0.43 3.49 15.30
N SER A 193 -0.70 2.22 15.59
CA SER A 193 0.29 1.28 16.12
C SER A 193 0.68 0.27 15.04
N TYR A 194 1.98 0.11 14.83
CA TYR A 194 2.58 -0.65 13.76
C TYR A 194 3.44 -1.78 14.33
N THR A 195 3.48 -2.91 13.64
CA THR A 195 4.31 -4.05 14.04
C THR A 195 5.66 -3.97 13.33
N TYR A 196 6.72 -4.06 14.12
CA TYR A 196 8.08 -4.27 13.66
C TYR A 196 8.46 -5.73 13.86
N ASP A 197 8.73 -6.43 12.77
CA ASP A 197 9.36 -7.75 12.75
C ASP A 197 10.76 -7.57 12.14
N PRO A 198 11.86 -7.75 12.89
CA PRO A 198 13.20 -7.42 12.44
C PRO A 198 13.55 -8.12 11.12
N PRO A 199 13.65 -7.38 10.00
CA PRO A 199 13.77 -7.99 8.68
C PRO A 199 15.21 -8.42 8.37
N GLY A 200 16.17 -7.98 9.17
CA GLY A 200 17.60 -8.09 8.90
C GLY A 200 18.20 -6.77 8.41
N ASN A 201 19.54 -6.68 8.45
CA ASN A 201 20.27 -5.44 8.21
C ASN A 201 20.10 -4.92 6.78
N GLY A 202 19.83 -3.62 6.63
CA GLY A 202 19.68 -2.94 5.35
C GLY A 202 18.38 -3.26 4.61
N ILE A 203 17.46 -4.01 5.22
CA ILE A 203 16.14 -4.25 4.63
C ILE A 203 15.20 -3.12 5.02
N ARG A 204 14.50 -2.61 4.01
CA ARG A 204 13.59 -1.48 4.13
C ARG A 204 12.17 -1.95 4.33
N LEU A 205 11.52 -1.43 5.36
CA LEU A 205 10.10 -1.63 5.62
C LEU A 205 9.36 -0.32 5.31
N THR A 206 8.09 -0.44 4.92
CA THR A 206 7.24 0.70 4.57
C THR A 206 5.91 0.57 5.29
N TRP A 207 5.52 1.63 6.01
CA TRP A 207 4.28 1.71 6.76
C TRP A 207 3.37 2.76 6.12
N ASN A 208 2.16 2.33 5.74
CA ASN A 208 1.15 3.23 5.23
C ASN A 208 0.51 3.99 6.40
N LEU A 209 0.43 5.30 6.28
CA LEU A 209 -0.23 6.16 7.25
C LEU A 209 -1.70 6.37 6.85
N PRO A 210 -2.63 6.49 7.82
CA PRO A 210 -3.97 6.97 7.51
C PRO A 210 -3.90 8.40 6.95
N LEU A 211 -4.81 8.70 6.03
CA LEU A 211 -4.97 10.06 5.49
C LEU A 211 -5.89 10.88 6.40
N THR A 212 -5.41 11.21 7.60
CA THR A 212 -6.16 12.07 8.54
C THR A 212 -6.18 13.51 8.01
N ASP A 213 -7.22 14.26 8.36
CA ASP A 213 -7.40 15.64 7.87
C ASP A 213 -6.19 16.52 8.24
N ASN A 214 -5.66 16.35 9.47
CA ASN A 214 -4.50 17.08 9.97
C ASN A 214 -3.23 16.78 9.16
N LEU A 215 -2.89 15.49 9.00
CA LEU A 215 -1.70 15.08 8.24
C LEU A 215 -1.78 15.50 6.76
N VAL A 216 -2.95 15.34 6.13
CA VAL A 216 -3.15 15.75 4.74
C VAL A 216 -3.06 17.27 4.60
N SER A 217 -3.65 18.02 5.53
CA SER A 217 -3.55 19.49 5.56
C SER A 217 -2.10 19.94 5.65
N ASP A 218 -1.32 19.33 6.54
CA ASP A 218 0.08 19.66 6.75
C ASP A 218 0.95 19.34 5.52
N VAL A 219 0.78 18.14 4.95
CA VAL A 219 1.45 17.74 3.71
C VAL A 219 1.11 18.66 2.55
N THR A 220 -0.16 19.08 2.43
CA THR A 220 -0.63 19.95 1.34
C THR A 220 -0.25 21.42 1.54
N ALA A 221 0.11 21.85 2.76
CA ALA A 221 0.65 23.18 3.04
C ALA A 221 2.06 23.38 2.45
N GLY A 222 2.81 22.30 2.22
CA GLY A 222 4.12 22.35 1.58
C GLY A 222 5.28 22.71 2.49
N GLY A 223 5.11 22.56 3.81
CA GLY A 223 6.10 22.88 4.84
C GLY A 223 6.96 21.69 5.28
N ALA A 224 7.40 21.76 6.53
CA ALA A 224 7.92 20.61 7.26
C ALA A 224 6.77 19.67 7.64
N ILE A 225 7.09 18.43 7.98
CA ILE A 225 6.15 17.46 8.52
C ILE A 225 6.93 16.66 9.56
N SER A 226 6.47 16.69 10.80
CA SER A 226 7.15 16.06 11.93
C SER A 226 6.40 14.82 12.45
N PHE A 227 7.15 13.78 12.78
CA PHE A 227 6.64 12.55 13.35
C PHE A 227 7.41 12.17 14.62
N LEU A 228 6.66 11.87 15.68
CA LEU A 228 7.16 11.21 16.88
C LEU A 228 6.90 9.70 16.78
N MET A 229 7.89 8.91 17.17
CA MET A 229 7.80 7.46 17.26
C MET A 229 8.29 6.97 18.61
N TYR A 230 7.49 6.11 19.23
CA TYR A 230 7.77 5.54 20.54
C TYR A 230 7.23 4.11 20.63
N ALA A 231 7.65 3.40 21.67
CA ALA A 231 7.27 2.01 21.85
C ALA A 231 5.75 1.87 22.11
N GLY A 232 5.13 0.93 21.41
CA GLY A 232 3.74 0.52 21.59
C GLY A 232 3.59 -0.75 22.43
N ASP A 233 4.70 -1.41 22.76
CA ASP A 233 4.77 -2.50 23.73
C ASP A 233 6.13 -2.54 24.44
N ASP A 234 6.26 -3.43 25.42
CA ASP A 234 7.48 -3.58 26.23
C ASP A 234 8.56 -4.48 25.61
N ASN A 235 8.34 -4.99 24.39
CA ASN A 235 9.26 -5.94 23.73
C ASN A 235 10.13 -5.26 22.68
N ILE A 236 9.64 -4.20 22.04
CA ILE A 236 10.32 -3.60 20.90
C ILE A 236 11.69 -3.01 21.28
N ASP A 237 12.66 -3.31 20.44
CA ASP A 237 13.95 -2.62 20.38
C ASP A 237 14.32 -2.50 18.90
N TYR A 238 13.89 -1.39 18.30
CA TYR A 238 13.94 -1.15 16.87
C TYR A 238 15.01 -0.12 16.54
N LEU A 239 16.09 -0.58 15.89
CA LEU A 239 17.14 0.26 15.33
C LEU A 239 16.95 0.45 13.82
N PHE A 240 16.98 1.70 13.39
CA PHE A 240 16.93 2.06 11.97
C PHE A 240 17.88 3.21 11.66
N SER A 241 18.19 3.40 10.39
CA SER A 241 19.16 4.41 9.98
C SER A 241 18.60 5.82 10.15
N SER A 242 19.45 6.75 10.59
CA SER A 242 19.18 8.20 10.53
C SER A 242 19.48 8.76 9.13
N SER A 243 19.14 10.02 8.92
CA SER A 243 19.50 10.87 7.79
C SER A 243 21.01 10.92 7.52
N ARG A 244 21.84 10.70 8.55
CA ARG A 244 23.30 10.83 8.48
C ARG A 244 24.07 9.51 8.40
N TYR A 245 23.38 8.37 8.38
CA TYR A 245 24.03 7.06 8.27
C TYR A 245 24.74 6.86 6.92
N GLY A 246 24.23 7.53 5.87
CA GLY A 246 24.61 7.28 4.48
C GLY A 246 24.09 5.92 3.96
N HIS A 247 24.38 5.62 2.70
CA HIS A 247 24.04 4.36 2.02
C HIS A 247 22.59 4.17 1.53
N ASP A 248 21.83 5.24 1.24
CA ASP A 248 20.44 5.15 0.72
C ASP A 248 19.45 4.49 1.72
N ASN A 249 19.85 4.45 3.00
CA ASN A 249 19.12 3.85 4.11
C ASN A 249 18.37 4.89 4.96
N GLU A 250 18.55 6.18 4.66
CA GLU A 250 17.94 7.30 5.38
C GLU A 250 16.41 7.15 5.41
N PRO A 251 15.71 7.57 6.48
CA PRO A 251 14.24 7.58 6.53
C PRO A 251 13.67 8.29 5.31
N LYS A 252 12.58 7.77 4.72
CA LYS A 252 11.88 8.38 3.58
C LYS A 252 10.40 8.53 3.87
N ILE A 253 9.84 9.66 3.45
CA ILE A 253 8.40 9.82 3.26
C ILE A 253 8.09 9.63 1.77
N ILE A 254 6.98 8.95 1.50
CA ILE A 254 6.47 8.69 0.15
C ILE A 254 5.05 9.25 0.08
N ILE A 255 4.84 10.23 -0.78
CA ILE A 255 3.55 10.91 -0.97
C ILE A 255 3.08 10.64 -2.40
N THR A 256 1.86 10.12 -2.54
CA THR A 256 1.27 9.86 -3.85
C THR A 256 0.06 10.75 -4.05
N ALA A 257 0.01 11.46 -5.18
CA ALA A 257 -1.11 12.30 -5.56
C ALA A 257 -1.68 11.94 -6.93
N ILE A 258 -2.96 12.25 -7.11
CA ILE A 258 -3.67 12.16 -8.40
C ILE A 258 -4.41 13.48 -8.65
N PRO A 259 -4.78 13.83 -9.89
CA PRO A 259 -5.48 15.08 -10.14
C PRO A 259 -6.89 15.02 -9.55
N GLU A 260 -7.36 16.16 -9.07
CA GLU A 260 -8.75 16.33 -8.69
C GLU A 260 -9.65 16.08 -9.90
N PRO A 261 -10.79 15.39 -9.71
CA PRO A 261 -11.84 15.40 -10.71
C PRO A 261 -12.35 16.82 -10.91
N SER A 262 -11.96 17.45 -12.02
CA SER A 262 -12.30 18.85 -12.29
C SER A 262 -13.82 19.08 -12.14
N VAL A 263 -14.22 19.82 -11.10
CA VAL A 263 -15.63 20.18 -10.81
C VAL A 263 -16.25 20.96 -11.97
N LEU A 264 -15.45 21.59 -12.82
CA LEU A 264 -15.87 22.21 -14.09
C LEU A 264 -16.60 21.25 -15.03
N GLY A 265 -16.32 19.94 -14.97
CA GLY A 265 -17.08 18.92 -15.70
C GLY A 265 -18.53 18.78 -15.21
N PHE A 266 -18.78 19.01 -13.91
CA PHE A 266 -20.11 18.92 -13.29
C PHE A 266 -20.86 20.26 -13.29
N ALA A 267 -20.16 21.39 -13.10
CA ALA A 267 -20.76 22.72 -13.13
C ALA A 267 -21.24 23.14 -14.54
N ALA A 268 -20.55 22.70 -15.59
CA ALA A 268 -20.99 22.91 -16.97
C ALA A 268 -22.33 22.21 -17.28
N LEU A 269 -22.61 21.06 -16.64
CA LEU A 269 -23.88 20.36 -16.74
C LEU A 269 -25.01 21.04 -15.95
N GLY A 270 -24.70 21.60 -14.77
CA GLY A 270 -25.69 22.28 -13.91
C GLY A 270 -26.09 23.68 -14.40
N GLY A 271 -25.12 24.46 -14.91
CA GLY A 271 -25.36 25.83 -15.41
C GLY A 271 -26.24 25.90 -16.66
N LEU A 272 -26.17 24.88 -17.52
CA LEU A 272 -26.98 24.78 -18.74
C LEU A 272 -28.48 24.53 -18.46
N ILE A 273 -28.84 24.00 -17.29
CA ILE A 273 -30.25 23.70 -16.93
C ILE A 273 -30.97 24.93 -16.34
N ILE A 274 -30.25 25.85 -15.68
CA ILE A 274 -30.86 27.01 -15.00
C ILE A 274 -31.17 28.16 -15.98
N VAL A 275 -30.36 28.33 -17.04
CA VAL A 275 -30.59 29.39 -18.06
C VAL A 275 -31.82 29.11 -18.93
N GLY A 276 -32.24 27.85 -19.08
CA GLY A 276 -33.36 27.45 -19.94
C GLY A 276 -34.76 27.82 -19.44
N ARG A 277 -34.92 28.28 -18.18
CA ARG A 277 -36.25 28.44 -17.55
C ARG A 277 -36.80 29.87 -17.49
N ARG A 278 -36.07 30.89 -18.01
CA ARG A 278 -36.49 32.30 -17.94
C ARG A 278 -36.42 33.12 -19.23
N ILE A 279 -36.41 32.49 -20.41
CA ILE A 279 -36.48 33.25 -21.67
C ILE A 279 -37.87 33.09 -22.29
N ARG A 280 -38.68 34.15 -22.16
CA ARG A 280 -39.93 34.29 -22.90
C ARG A 280 -39.62 34.25 -24.39
N ARG A 281 -40.33 33.37 -25.12
CA ARG A 281 -40.47 33.24 -26.59
C ARG A 281 -39.72 34.31 -27.41
N ALA A 282 -38.45 34.07 -27.67
CA ALA A 282 -37.75 34.63 -28.82
C ALA A 282 -37.42 33.46 -29.76
N ALA A 283 -37.71 33.61 -31.04
CA ALA A 283 -37.38 32.59 -32.04
C ALA A 283 -35.84 32.44 -32.11
N PHE A 284 -35.35 31.21 -31.94
CA PHE A 284 -33.93 30.87 -31.98
C PHE A 284 -33.34 31.12 -33.38
N THR A 285 -32.15 31.70 -33.45
CA THR A 285 -31.41 31.82 -34.71
C THR A 285 -30.52 30.59 -34.93
N LEU A 286 -30.22 30.28 -36.20
CA LEU A 286 -29.39 29.13 -36.60
C LEU A 286 -28.02 29.07 -35.89
N PRO A 287 -27.29 30.20 -35.70
CA PRO A 287 -26.03 30.20 -34.96
C PRO A 287 -26.17 29.76 -33.49
N GLU A 288 -27.24 30.14 -32.81
CA GLU A 288 -27.44 29.80 -31.39
C GLU A 288 -27.69 28.30 -31.19
N VAL A 289 -28.42 27.66 -32.11
CA VAL A 289 -28.63 26.20 -32.08
C VAL A 289 -27.33 25.45 -32.37
N LEU A 290 -26.52 25.96 -33.32
CA LEU A 290 -25.21 25.37 -33.63
C LEU A 290 -24.24 25.44 -32.45
N VAL A 291 -24.18 26.59 -31.76
CA VAL A 291 -23.34 26.73 -30.56
C VAL A 291 -23.83 25.81 -29.44
N ALA A 292 -25.14 25.72 -29.22
CA ALA A 292 -25.70 24.85 -28.19
C ALA A 292 -25.40 23.36 -28.44
N ILE A 293 -25.61 22.86 -29.66
CA ILE A 293 -25.29 21.46 -30.00
C ILE A 293 -23.78 21.21 -29.89
N SER A 294 -22.94 22.18 -30.30
CA SER A 294 -21.49 22.05 -30.15
C SER A 294 -21.04 21.98 -28.69
N LEU A 295 -21.65 22.77 -27.80
CA LEU A 295 -21.40 22.72 -26.35
C LEU A 295 -21.84 21.38 -25.75
N VAL A 296 -23.02 20.87 -26.14
CA VAL A 296 -23.50 19.55 -25.68
C VAL A 296 -22.59 18.43 -26.19
N ALA A 297 -22.12 18.49 -27.44
CA ALA A 297 -21.20 17.50 -28.00
C ALA A 297 -19.84 17.50 -27.29
N ILE A 298 -19.32 18.68 -26.92
CA ILE A 298 -18.08 18.82 -26.14
C ILE A 298 -18.28 18.33 -24.70
N ALA A 299 -19.39 18.68 -24.06
CA ALA A 299 -19.69 18.22 -22.71
C ALA A 299 -19.83 16.68 -22.65
N ALA A 300 -20.58 16.11 -23.59
CA ALA A 300 -20.80 14.66 -23.68
C ALA A 300 -19.50 13.88 -23.94
N SER A 301 -18.57 14.43 -24.74
CA SER A 301 -17.29 13.76 -25.02
C SER A 301 -16.38 13.71 -23.80
N VAL A 302 -16.37 14.75 -22.96
CA VAL A 302 -15.62 14.75 -21.71
C VAL A 302 -16.26 13.81 -20.68
N THR A 303 -17.57 13.90 -20.46
CA THR A 303 -18.25 13.10 -19.42
C THR A 303 -18.17 11.59 -19.65
N THR A 304 -18.11 11.14 -20.90
CA THR A 304 -18.06 9.70 -21.22
C THR A 304 -16.77 9.06 -20.72
N ASN A 305 -15.63 9.76 -20.76
CA ASN A 305 -14.34 9.22 -20.32
C ASN A 305 -14.23 9.11 -18.79
N TRP A 306 -14.73 10.11 -18.05
CA TRP A 306 -14.71 10.09 -16.57
C TRP A 306 -15.59 8.99 -15.97
N VAL A 307 -16.76 8.76 -16.56
CA VAL A 307 -17.68 7.68 -16.14
C VAL A 307 -17.01 6.32 -16.28
N ASN A 308 -16.25 6.09 -17.36
CA ASN A 308 -15.55 4.83 -17.57
C ASN A 308 -14.45 4.57 -16.53
N THR A 309 -13.70 5.60 -16.11
CA THR A 309 -12.68 5.46 -15.06
C THR A 309 -13.29 5.23 -13.67
N GLY A 310 -14.38 5.92 -13.36
CA GLY A 310 -15.11 5.72 -12.09
C GLY A 310 -15.71 4.32 -11.99
N ILE A 311 -16.30 3.83 -13.09
CA ILE A 311 -16.78 2.45 -13.20
C ILE A 311 -15.63 1.46 -12.97
N GLU A 312 -14.45 1.69 -13.55
CA GLU A 312 -13.32 0.77 -13.38
C GLU A 312 -12.80 0.73 -11.94
N LYS A 313 -12.74 1.87 -11.24
CA LYS A 313 -12.41 1.88 -9.80
C LYS A 313 -13.45 1.13 -8.96
N ALA A 314 -14.74 1.33 -9.25
CA ALA A 314 -15.82 0.62 -8.57
C ALA A 314 -15.74 -0.90 -8.81
N ARG A 315 -15.44 -1.33 -10.04
CA ARG A 315 -15.19 -2.73 -10.39
C ARG A 315 -13.98 -3.30 -9.64
N GLY A 316 -12.93 -2.51 -9.48
CA GLY A 316 -11.75 -2.87 -8.68
C GLY A 316 -12.08 -3.10 -7.21
N ALA A 317 -12.86 -2.19 -6.60
CA ALA A 317 -13.31 -2.32 -5.21
C ALA A 317 -14.23 -3.53 -4.99
N GLU A 318 -15.17 -3.79 -5.92
CA GLU A 318 -16.03 -4.96 -5.89
C GLU A 318 -15.22 -6.27 -6.04
N CYS A 319 -14.21 -6.27 -6.91
CA CYS A 319 -13.27 -7.39 -7.04
C CYS A 319 -12.50 -7.67 -5.74
N VAL A 320 -12.02 -6.63 -5.05
CA VAL A 320 -11.40 -6.77 -3.72
C VAL A 320 -12.38 -7.39 -2.73
N GLY A 321 -13.64 -6.95 -2.72
CA GLY A 321 -14.69 -7.51 -1.87
C GLY A 321 -14.97 -9.00 -2.15
N HIS A 322 -14.94 -9.43 -3.41
CA HIS A 322 -15.06 -10.85 -3.77
C HIS A 322 -13.87 -11.66 -3.24
N LEU A 323 -12.65 -11.17 -3.40
CA LEU A 323 -11.43 -11.83 -2.92
C LEU A 323 -11.37 -11.92 -1.39
N GLN A 324 -11.84 -10.89 -0.67
CA GLN A 324 -11.99 -10.93 0.78
C GLN A 324 -12.96 -12.03 1.21
N GLN A 325 -14.11 -12.16 0.54
CA GLN A 325 -15.07 -13.24 0.79
C GLN A 325 -14.44 -14.63 0.55
N TRP A 326 -13.64 -14.80 -0.51
CA TRP A 326 -12.88 -16.03 -0.71
C TRP A 326 -11.84 -16.29 0.39
N GLY A 327 -11.17 -15.24 0.88
CA GLY A 327 -10.26 -15.33 2.03
C GLY A 327 -10.97 -15.80 3.30
N VAL A 328 -12.16 -15.27 3.60
CA VAL A 328 -12.99 -15.71 4.73
C VAL A 328 -13.42 -17.17 4.56
N ALA A 329 -13.92 -17.55 3.39
CA ALA A 329 -14.30 -18.94 3.10
C ALA A 329 -13.13 -19.90 3.29
N LEU A 330 -11.92 -19.49 2.87
CA LEU A 330 -10.70 -20.26 3.07
C LEU A 330 -10.40 -20.46 4.56
N GLN A 331 -10.48 -19.42 5.39
CA GLN A 331 -10.18 -19.56 6.82
C GLN A 331 -11.14 -20.56 7.50
N LEU A 332 -12.43 -20.51 7.16
CA LEU A 332 -13.41 -21.45 7.68
C LEU A 332 -13.14 -22.87 7.19
N TYR A 333 -12.83 -23.04 5.90
CA TYR A 333 -12.45 -24.34 5.33
C TYR A 333 -11.22 -24.93 6.02
N ILE A 334 -10.17 -24.14 6.25
CA ILE A 334 -8.94 -24.57 6.93
C ILE A 334 -9.26 -25.11 8.33
N GLN A 335 -10.17 -24.46 9.05
CA GLN A 335 -10.58 -24.88 10.39
C GLN A 335 -11.32 -26.24 10.37
N ASP A 336 -12.22 -26.44 9.42
CA ASP A 336 -13.03 -27.66 9.30
C ASP A 336 -12.28 -28.85 8.68
N HIS A 337 -11.20 -28.57 7.94
CA HIS A 337 -10.42 -29.58 7.21
C HIS A 337 -9.00 -29.75 7.76
N ASP A 338 -8.81 -29.71 9.09
CA ASP A 338 -7.53 -30.01 9.77
C ASP A 338 -6.32 -29.20 9.27
N GLY A 339 -6.56 -28.01 8.73
CA GLY A 339 -5.54 -27.13 8.17
C GLY A 339 -5.17 -27.43 6.71
N PHE A 340 -5.86 -28.34 6.02
CA PHE A 340 -5.66 -28.59 4.60
C PHE A 340 -6.29 -27.48 3.76
N LEU A 341 -5.60 -27.08 2.69
CA LEU A 341 -6.13 -26.17 1.69
C LEU A 341 -7.01 -26.92 0.67
N PRO A 342 -7.93 -26.24 -0.01
CA PRO A 342 -8.63 -26.78 -1.18
C PRO A 342 -7.67 -27.25 -2.28
N ARG A 343 -8.15 -28.11 -3.18
CA ARG A 343 -7.47 -28.39 -4.45
C ARG A 343 -7.60 -27.18 -5.38
N ARG A 344 -6.54 -26.92 -6.15
CA ARG A 344 -6.47 -25.74 -7.03
C ARG A 344 -7.26 -25.88 -8.34
N GLY A 345 -7.88 -27.04 -8.59
CA GLY A 345 -8.39 -27.39 -9.90
C GLY A 345 -7.31 -27.78 -10.91
N GLN A 346 -7.62 -27.57 -12.19
CA GLN A 346 -6.69 -27.82 -13.28
C GLN A 346 -5.62 -26.72 -13.31
N GLY A 347 -4.35 -27.12 -13.20
CA GLY A 347 -3.20 -26.21 -13.18
C GLY A 347 -2.98 -25.51 -14.53
N VAL A 348 -2.00 -25.97 -15.30
CA VAL A 348 -1.65 -25.36 -16.60
C VAL A 348 -2.67 -25.66 -17.73
N ARG A 349 -3.76 -26.35 -17.42
CA ARG A 349 -4.77 -26.76 -18.40
C ARG A 349 -6.06 -25.95 -18.18
N PRO A 350 -6.77 -25.57 -19.25
CA PRO A 350 -8.08 -24.96 -19.12
C PRO A 350 -9.03 -25.82 -18.28
N VAL A 351 -9.98 -25.18 -17.63
CA VAL A 351 -11.04 -25.85 -16.87
C VAL A 351 -11.94 -26.59 -17.87
N THR A 352 -11.94 -27.91 -17.78
CA THR A 352 -12.78 -28.85 -18.53
C THR A 352 -13.40 -29.91 -17.63
N VAL A 353 -12.94 -30.00 -16.37
CA VAL A 353 -13.38 -30.93 -15.34
C VAL A 353 -13.75 -30.09 -14.12
N ILE A 354 -15.02 -30.12 -13.75
CA ILE A 354 -15.58 -29.30 -12.66
C ILE A 354 -16.26 -30.15 -11.58
N ASP A 355 -16.26 -31.46 -11.72
CA ASP A 355 -17.02 -32.40 -10.87
C ASP A 355 -16.27 -32.83 -9.59
N ARG A 356 -15.07 -32.29 -9.35
CA ARG A 356 -14.26 -32.59 -8.18
C ARG A 356 -14.67 -31.73 -7.00
N ASP A 357 -15.10 -32.38 -5.93
CA ASP A 357 -15.63 -31.70 -4.75
C ASP A 357 -14.56 -30.94 -3.99
N GLU A 358 -13.30 -31.37 -4.08
CA GLU A 358 -12.19 -30.78 -3.33
C GLU A 358 -11.66 -29.49 -3.98
N ASP A 359 -12.06 -29.19 -5.22
CA ASP A 359 -11.60 -28.00 -5.92
C ASP A 359 -12.18 -26.74 -5.28
N TRP A 360 -11.37 -25.68 -5.16
CA TRP A 360 -11.72 -24.46 -4.42
C TRP A 360 -13.04 -23.83 -4.86
N PHE A 361 -13.36 -23.90 -6.16
CA PHE A 361 -14.60 -23.36 -6.72
C PHE A 361 -15.84 -24.22 -6.43
N ASN A 362 -15.67 -25.39 -5.80
CA ASN A 362 -16.75 -26.27 -5.34
C ASN A 362 -16.83 -26.37 -3.83
N CYS A 363 -15.71 -26.48 -3.11
CA CYS A 363 -15.73 -26.67 -1.66
C CYS A 363 -15.83 -25.38 -0.83
N LEU A 364 -15.38 -24.23 -1.37
CA LEU A 364 -15.48 -22.95 -0.64
C LEU A 364 -16.85 -22.27 -0.70
N PRO A 365 -17.62 -22.28 -1.81
CA PRO A 365 -18.91 -21.61 -1.88
C PRO A 365 -19.90 -21.95 -0.75
N PRO A 366 -20.00 -23.20 -0.25
CA PRO A 366 -20.89 -23.51 0.87
C PRO A 366 -20.63 -22.70 2.16
N TYR A 367 -19.38 -22.31 2.43
CA TYR A 367 -19.02 -21.46 3.57
C TYR A 367 -19.50 -20.01 3.44
N LEU A 368 -19.96 -19.63 2.24
CA LEU A 368 -20.57 -18.34 1.92
C LEU A 368 -22.08 -18.49 1.66
N GLU A 369 -22.68 -19.63 2.03
CA GLU A 369 -24.08 -19.98 1.75
C GLU A 369 -24.40 -20.00 0.25
N MET A 370 -23.42 -20.36 -0.58
CA MET A 370 -23.55 -20.43 -2.04
C MET A 370 -23.44 -21.87 -2.56
N SER A 371 -24.14 -22.15 -3.67
CA SER A 371 -23.99 -23.42 -4.36
C SER A 371 -22.59 -23.60 -4.97
N PRO A 372 -22.01 -24.80 -4.90
CA PRO A 372 -20.80 -25.18 -5.64
C PRO A 372 -20.90 -24.86 -7.14
N TYR A 373 -19.79 -24.50 -7.78
CA TYR A 373 -19.78 -24.18 -9.21
C TYR A 373 -20.32 -25.32 -10.09
N LYS A 374 -20.01 -26.57 -9.74
CA LYS A 374 -20.52 -27.77 -10.42
C LYS A 374 -22.06 -27.83 -10.48
N GLU A 375 -22.73 -27.40 -9.40
CA GLU A 375 -24.18 -27.41 -9.31
C GLU A 375 -24.77 -26.25 -10.11
N LEU A 376 -24.17 -25.06 -9.98
CA LEU A 376 -24.54 -23.91 -10.81
C LEU A 376 -24.47 -24.26 -12.30
N TYR A 377 -23.41 -24.96 -12.72
CA TYR A 377 -23.28 -25.42 -14.11
C TYR A 377 -24.36 -26.46 -14.48
N ALA A 378 -24.57 -27.48 -13.65
CA ALA A 378 -25.59 -28.51 -13.89
C ALA A 378 -27.01 -27.93 -14.01
N HIS A 379 -27.32 -26.85 -13.28
CA HIS A 379 -28.59 -26.15 -13.33
C HIS A 379 -28.67 -25.05 -14.39
N GLY A 380 -27.63 -24.87 -15.21
CA GLY A 380 -27.58 -23.81 -16.24
C GLY A 380 -27.46 -22.39 -15.68
N GLN A 381 -27.06 -22.26 -14.41
CA GLN A 381 -26.89 -21.02 -13.64
C GLN A 381 -25.41 -20.62 -13.48
N ALA A 382 -24.48 -21.30 -14.16
CA ALA A 382 -23.08 -20.92 -14.15
C ALA A 382 -22.94 -19.42 -14.51
N PRO A 383 -22.06 -18.67 -13.81
CA PRO A 383 -21.87 -17.25 -14.06
C PRO A 383 -21.56 -16.96 -15.54
N ARG A 384 -22.30 -16.02 -16.13
CA ARG A 384 -22.23 -15.60 -17.55
C ARG A 384 -21.93 -14.11 -17.66
N PRO A 385 -21.43 -13.63 -18.82
CA PRO A 385 -21.14 -12.20 -19.00
C PRO A 385 -22.38 -11.35 -18.70
N GLY A 386 -22.21 -10.34 -17.85
CA GLY A 386 -23.28 -9.43 -17.41
C GLY A 386 -23.95 -9.81 -16.08
N LEU A 387 -23.67 -10.98 -15.50
CA LEU A 387 -24.14 -11.37 -14.17
C LEU A 387 -23.12 -11.00 -13.10
N ARG A 388 -23.58 -10.45 -11.97
CA ARG A 388 -22.75 -10.24 -10.78
C ARG A 388 -22.60 -11.56 -10.03
N SER A 389 -21.37 -11.98 -9.79
CA SER A 389 -21.07 -13.23 -9.10
C SER A 389 -19.69 -13.16 -8.48
N ILE A 390 -19.52 -13.75 -7.30
CA ILE A 390 -18.23 -13.84 -6.60
C ILE A 390 -17.18 -14.65 -7.39
N PHE A 391 -17.59 -15.50 -8.32
CA PHE A 391 -16.68 -16.22 -9.24
C PHE A 391 -16.13 -15.32 -10.35
N LEU A 392 -16.72 -14.13 -10.53
CA LEU A 392 -16.42 -13.21 -11.62
C LEU A 392 -15.94 -11.85 -11.09
N CYS A 393 -14.82 -11.41 -11.64
CA CYS A 393 -14.31 -10.07 -11.53
C CYS A 393 -15.22 -9.18 -12.41
N PRO A 394 -15.75 -8.07 -11.86
CA PRO A 394 -16.63 -7.18 -12.63
C PRO A 394 -15.97 -6.54 -13.87
N GLY A 395 -14.63 -6.53 -13.92
CA GLY A 395 -13.84 -6.11 -15.09
C GLY A 395 -13.47 -7.23 -16.06
N ALA A 396 -13.89 -8.47 -15.80
CA ALA A 396 -13.55 -9.61 -16.65
C ALA A 396 -14.32 -9.59 -17.98
N LYS A 397 -13.60 -9.73 -19.09
CA LYS A 397 -14.18 -9.98 -20.41
C LYS A 397 -14.28 -11.49 -20.60
N ILE A 398 -15.50 -11.98 -20.75
CA ILE A 398 -15.78 -13.41 -20.90
C ILE A 398 -15.82 -13.76 -22.38
N PRO A 399 -14.92 -14.64 -22.88
CA PRO A 399 -14.97 -15.12 -24.26
C PRO A 399 -16.27 -15.88 -24.53
N GLU A 400 -16.86 -15.70 -25.72
CA GLU A 400 -18.11 -16.35 -26.12
C GLU A 400 -17.98 -17.89 -26.21
N ASP A 401 -16.77 -18.38 -26.46
CA ASP A 401 -16.41 -19.79 -26.62
C ASP A 401 -15.97 -20.47 -25.32
N CYS A 402 -15.90 -19.73 -24.21
CA CYS A 402 -15.46 -20.29 -22.94
C CYS A 402 -16.57 -21.10 -22.26
N VAL A 403 -16.36 -22.41 -22.10
CA VAL A 403 -17.34 -23.33 -21.48
C VAL A 403 -17.45 -23.12 -19.97
N HIS A 404 -16.30 -22.92 -19.31
CA HIS A 404 -16.20 -22.66 -17.87
C HIS A 404 -15.34 -21.43 -17.65
N PHE A 405 -15.93 -20.40 -17.05
CA PHE A 405 -15.26 -19.13 -16.81
C PHE A 405 -15.29 -18.77 -15.33
N ILE A 406 -14.10 -18.69 -14.74
CA ILE A 406 -13.84 -18.30 -13.34
C ILE A 406 -12.66 -17.34 -13.38
N SER A 407 -12.90 -16.05 -13.15
CA SER A 407 -11.87 -15.01 -13.35
C SER A 407 -10.87 -14.88 -12.20
N TYR A 408 -10.92 -15.80 -11.25
CA TYR A 408 -9.96 -15.92 -10.17
C TYR A 408 -9.26 -17.27 -10.32
N GLY A 409 -7.98 -17.31 -9.98
CA GLY A 409 -7.17 -18.52 -10.10
C GLY A 409 -6.42 -18.77 -8.80
N MET A 410 -6.45 -20.01 -8.32
CA MET A 410 -5.69 -20.42 -7.16
C MET A 410 -4.22 -20.53 -7.52
N ASN A 411 -3.34 -20.14 -6.61
CA ASN A 411 -1.90 -20.20 -6.80
C ASN A 411 -1.46 -21.62 -7.23
N MET A 412 -0.78 -21.70 -8.39
CA MET A 412 -0.30 -22.95 -8.98
C MET A 412 0.76 -23.70 -8.17
N TYR A 413 1.31 -23.14 -7.10
CA TYR A 413 2.21 -23.89 -6.22
C TYR A 413 1.48 -24.60 -5.08
N LEU A 414 0.21 -24.25 -4.83
CA LEU A 414 -0.61 -24.86 -3.79
C LEU A 414 -1.32 -26.12 -4.29
N SER A 415 -1.51 -27.07 -3.38
CA SER A 415 -2.36 -28.27 -3.51
C SER A 415 -2.21 -29.00 -4.85
N ARG A 416 -0.97 -29.33 -5.19
CA ARG A 416 -0.57 -29.78 -6.52
C ARG A 416 -1.11 -31.17 -6.84
N TRP A 417 -1.40 -31.45 -8.11
CA TRP A 417 -2.00 -32.72 -8.54
C TRP A 417 -1.07 -33.93 -8.34
N ASP A 418 0.24 -33.71 -8.31
CA ASP A 418 1.27 -34.72 -8.07
C ASP A 418 1.48 -35.00 -6.57
N GLN A 419 0.83 -34.22 -5.70
CA GLN A 419 0.82 -34.45 -4.25
C GLN A 419 -0.40 -35.30 -3.87
N ARG A 420 -0.15 -36.36 -3.10
CA ARG A 420 -1.18 -37.24 -2.55
C ARG A 420 -2.23 -36.44 -1.78
N ASP A 421 -1.78 -35.55 -0.93
CA ASP A 421 -2.62 -34.69 -0.10
C ASP A 421 -2.52 -33.24 -0.56
N ALA A 422 -3.55 -32.44 -0.25
CA ALA A 422 -3.50 -31.00 -0.49
C ALA A 422 -2.44 -30.34 0.42
N SER A 423 -2.02 -29.13 0.09
CA SER A 423 -1.06 -28.40 0.93
C SER A 423 -1.70 -28.11 2.29
N ARG A 424 -0.93 -28.23 3.37
CA ARG A 424 -1.40 -27.94 4.73
C ARG A 424 -0.82 -26.62 5.20
N VAL A 425 -1.66 -25.73 5.74
CA VAL A 425 -1.29 -24.34 6.08
C VAL A 425 -0.10 -24.26 7.04
N VAL A 426 -0.01 -25.18 8.01
CA VAL A 426 1.09 -25.24 9.00
C VAL A 426 2.47 -25.55 8.39
N GLN A 427 2.49 -26.11 7.18
CA GLN A 427 3.75 -26.41 6.47
C GLN A 427 4.19 -25.25 5.58
N LEU A 428 3.37 -24.19 5.45
CA LEU A 428 3.61 -23.09 4.54
C LEU A 428 4.22 -21.89 5.30
N PRO A 429 5.47 -21.51 4.99
CA PRO A 429 6.11 -20.37 5.63
C PRO A 429 5.52 -19.04 5.14
N ARG A 430 5.35 -18.10 6.09
CA ARG A 430 4.89 -16.72 5.89
C ARG A 430 3.55 -16.61 5.12
N PRO A 431 2.42 -17.09 5.69
CA PRO A 431 1.11 -17.08 5.03
C PRO A 431 0.66 -15.69 4.53
N SER A 432 1.03 -14.62 5.23
CA SER A 432 0.73 -13.23 4.84
C SER A 432 1.38 -12.82 3.53
N SER A 433 2.48 -13.44 3.12
CA SER A 433 3.12 -13.15 1.83
C SER A 433 2.78 -14.15 0.74
N LEU A 434 2.12 -15.27 1.06
CA LEU A 434 1.88 -16.36 0.10
C LEU A 434 0.50 -16.22 -0.57
N ALA A 435 0.51 -15.95 -1.87
CA ALA A 435 -0.70 -15.75 -2.66
C ALA A 435 -1.60 -17.00 -2.62
N PHE A 436 -2.89 -16.80 -2.37
CA PHE A 436 -3.92 -17.82 -2.41
C PHE A 436 -4.70 -17.78 -3.72
N LEU A 437 -5.41 -16.68 -4.01
CA LEU A 437 -6.11 -16.43 -5.28
C LEU A 437 -5.65 -15.09 -5.86
N ALA A 438 -5.72 -14.96 -7.19
CA ALA A 438 -5.56 -13.68 -7.87
C ALA A 438 -6.44 -13.60 -9.12
N ASP A 439 -6.54 -12.39 -9.69
CA ASP A 439 -7.16 -12.17 -10.99
C ASP A 439 -6.53 -13.08 -12.07
N SER A 440 -7.36 -13.97 -12.64
CA SER A 440 -6.95 -14.94 -13.66
C SER A 440 -7.59 -14.63 -15.02
N PRO A 441 -7.12 -15.29 -16.09
CA PRO A 441 -7.68 -15.16 -17.44
C PRO A 441 -9.13 -15.63 -17.58
N GLY A 442 -9.63 -16.43 -16.65
CA GLY A 442 -11.01 -16.93 -16.67
C GLY A 442 -11.13 -18.40 -17.05
N GLY A 443 -10.38 -18.84 -18.06
CA GLY A 443 -10.39 -20.23 -18.52
C GLY A 443 -9.60 -21.21 -17.64
N TYR A 444 -8.96 -20.73 -16.58
CA TYR A 444 -8.08 -21.53 -15.71
C TYR A 444 -8.47 -21.32 -14.25
N ALA A 445 -8.62 -22.41 -13.51
CA ALA A 445 -8.90 -22.39 -12.08
C ALA A 445 -7.65 -22.13 -11.24
N SER A 446 -6.47 -22.11 -11.87
CA SER A 446 -5.20 -21.81 -11.23
C SER A 446 -4.41 -20.74 -11.98
N THR A 447 -3.58 -19.98 -11.29
CA THR A 447 -2.75 -18.93 -11.89
C THR A 447 -1.41 -18.76 -11.18
N VAL A 448 -0.48 -18.15 -11.90
CA VAL A 448 0.85 -17.72 -11.45
C VAL A 448 1.39 -16.73 -12.49
N PRO A 449 2.17 -15.72 -12.11
CA PRO A 449 2.84 -14.85 -13.07
C PRO A 449 3.72 -15.69 -14.02
N SER A 450 3.42 -15.61 -15.31
CA SER A 450 4.05 -16.44 -16.34
C SER A 450 3.93 -15.76 -17.72
N ARG A 451 4.58 -16.33 -18.73
CA ARG A 451 4.40 -15.95 -20.14
C ARG A 451 3.26 -16.71 -20.81
N SER A 452 2.66 -17.66 -20.10
CA SER A 452 1.67 -18.58 -20.63
C SER A 452 0.26 -18.02 -20.45
N GLU A 453 -0.72 -18.64 -21.11
CA GLU A 453 -2.12 -18.17 -21.16
C GLU A 453 -2.84 -18.15 -19.82
N TYR A 454 -2.31 -18.83 -18.79
CA TYR A 454 -2.84 -18.89 -17.43
C TYR A 454 -2.28 -17.80 -16.50
N SER A 455 -1.46 -16.88 -17.01
CA SER A 455 -0.83 -15.82 -16.22
C SER A 455 -1.87 -14.94 -15.51
N VAL A 456 -1.49 -14.44 -14.34
CA VAL A 456 -2.25 -13.41 -13.63
C VAL A 456 -2.55 -12.23 -14.57
N VAL A 457 -3.77 -11.69 -14.50
CA VAL A 457 -4.24 -10.65 -15.41
C VAL A 457 -4.41 -9.32 -14.67
N PRO A 458 -3.69 -8.26 -15.06
CA PRO A 458 -3.82 -6.94 -14.43
C PRO A 458 -5.08 -6.19 -14.90
N ARG A 459 -6.27 -6.64 -14.47
CA ARG A 459 -7.56 -6.11 -14.94
C ARG A 459 -7.85 -4.69 -14.45
N HIS A 460 -7.36 -4.31 -13.28
CA HIS A 460 -7.76 -3.09 -12.58
C HIS A 460 -6.72 -1.97 -12.72
N SER A 461 -6.88 -1.16 -13.76
CA SER A 461 -5.97 -0.04 -14.07
C SER A 461 -4.50 -0.48 -14.13
N GLY A 462 -4.21 -1.59 -14.81
CA GLY A 462 -2.85 -2.14 -14.94
C GLY A 462 -2.34 -2.88 -13.69
N GLY A 463 -3.22 -3.19 -12.73
CA GLY A 463 -2.90 -4.02 -11.57
C GLY A 463 -3.84 -5.21 -11.40
N ALA A 464 -3.40 -6.20 -10.65
CA ALA A 464 -4.19 -7.35 -10.25
C ALA A 464 -4.34 -7.37 -8.74
N ASN A 465 -5.51 -7.82 -8.28
CA ASN A 465 -5.78 -8.05 -6.87
C ASN A 465 -5.35 -9.48 -6.52
N VAL A 466 -4.73 -9.62 -5.35
CA VAL A 466 -4.24 -10.88 -4.80
C VAL A 466 -4.77 -11.00 -3.38
N VAL A 467 -5.36 -12.15 -3.04
CA VAL A 467 -5.67 -12.53 -1.66
C VAL A 467 -4.63 -13.52 -1.16
N PHE A 468 -4.21 -13.37 0.09
CA PHE A 468 -3.17 -14.18 0.72
C PHE A 468 -3.76 -15.25 1.64
N LEU A 469 -2.92 -16.18 2.10
CA LEU A 469 -3.37 -17.30 2.94
C LEU A 469 -3.84 -16.88 4.33
N ASP A 470 -3.52 -15.67 4.79
CA ASP A 470 -4.08 -15.08 6.01
C ASP A 470 -5.42 -14.35 5.76
N GLY A 471 -5.87 -14.27 4.50
CA GLY A 471 -7.14 -13.71 4.08
C GLY A 471 -7.13 -12.23 3.70
N HIS A 472 -6.01 -11.51 3.85
CA HIS A 472 -5.96 -10.11 3.41
C HIS A 472 -5.83 -10.00 1.89
N VAL A 473 -6.23 -8.86 1.33
CA VAL A 473 -6.18 -8.58 -0.11
C VAL A 473 -5.33 -7.36 -0.37
N GLN A 474 -4.41 -7.46 -1.33
CA GLN A 474 -3.59 -6.35 -1.79
C GLN A 474 -3.58 -6.29 -3.31
N ARG A 475 -3.55 -5.07 -3.85
CA ARG A 475 -3.39 -4.82 -5.28
C ARG A 475 -1.93 -4.57 -5.61
N PHE A 476 -1.44 -5.24 -6.64
CA PHE A 476 -0.10 -5.00 -7.19
C PHE A 476 -0.19 -4.60 -8.66
N THR A 477 0.79 -3.85 -9.16
CA THR A 477 0.89 -3.59 -10.60
C THR A 477 1.25 -4.88 -11.34
N GLY A 478 0.76 -5.04 -12.57
CA GLY A 478 1.06 -6.24 -13.36
C GLY A 478 2.56 -6.42 -13.61
N THR A 479 3.30 -5.31 -13.77
CA THR A 479 4.76 -5.32 -13.91
C THR A 479 5.45 -5.82 -12.64
N TYR A 480 4.96 -5.41 -11.46
CA TYR A 480 5.52 -5.83 -10.18
C TYR A 480 5.32 -7.33 -9.93
N LEU A 481 4.13 -7.85 -10.24
CA LEU A 481 3.83 -9.28 -10.15
C LEU A 481 4.56 -10.13 -11.19
N GLY A 482 4.98 -9.53 -12.30
CA GLY A 482 5.53 -10.27 -13.44
C GLY A 482 4.47 -10.89 -14.36
N CYS A 483 3.30 -10.26 -14.45
CA CYS A 483 2.24 -10.67 -15.37
C CYS A 483 2.76 -10.65 -16.83
N GLY A 484 2.66 -11.79 -17.53
CA GLY A 484 3.17 -11.92 -18.90
C GLY A 484 4.69 -12.06 -19.01
N THR A 485 5.44 -12.05 -17.90
CA THR A 485 6.91 -12.15 -17.90
C THR A 485 7.44 -13.34 -17.09
N GLY A 486 6.78 -13.68 -15.98
CA GLY A 486 7.19 -14.72 -15.03
C GLY A 486 7.30 -14.21 -13.59
N ASP A 487 7.19 -15.10 -12.61
CA ASP A 487 7.36 -14.79 -11.18
C ASP A 487 8.73 -14.17 -10.90
N LEU A 488 8.73 -12.91 -10.45
CA LEU A 488 9.91 -12.11 -10.15
C LEU A 488 10.44 -12.33 -8.72
N SER A 489 9.78 -13.15 -7.91
CA SER A 489 10.16 -13.46 -6.52
C SER A 489 10.22 -12.21 -5.63
N GLN A 490 9.14 -11.43 -5.64
CA GLN A 490 8.99 -10.24 -4.80
C GLN A 490 8.88 -10.61 -3.32
N PRO A 491 9.36 -9.76 -2.40
CA PRO A 491 9.40 -10.07 -0.97
C PRO A 491 8.01 -10.07 -0.29
N ASP A 492 7.10 -9.23 -0.77
CA ASP A 492 5.75 -9.00 -0.23
C ASP A 492 4.65 -9.81 -0.95
N VAL A 493 4.95 -10.40 -2.10
CA VAL A 493 4.04 -11.30 -2.84
C VAL A 493 4.77 -12.52 -3.39
N ARG A 494 4.63 -13.63 -2.68
CA ARG A 494 5.22 -14.93 -2.97
C ARG A 494 4.21 -15.85 -3.61
N TRP A 495 4.65 -16.53 -4.66
CA TRP A 495 3.87 -17.60 -5.31
C TRP A 495 4.38 -18.97 -4.90
N LYS A 496 5.70 -19.13 -4.77
CA LYS A 496 6.32 -20.40 -4.36
C LYS A 496 6.08 -20.65 -2.88
N THR A 497 5.83 -21.91 -2.54
CA THR A 497 5.64 -22.34 -1.15
C THR A 497 6.94 -22.32 -0.34
N GLU A 498 8.09 -22.45 -0.99
CA GLU A 498 9.42 -22.55 -0.36
C GLU A 498 9.53 -23.66 0.68
N ILE A 499 8.71 -24.70 0.56
CA ILE A 499 8.87 -25.93 1.34
C ILE A 499 10.24 -26.52 0.97
N PRO A 500 11.12 -26.82 1.95
CA PRO A 500 12.43 -27.37 1.66
C PRO A 500 12.35 -28.63 0.79
N GLY A 501 13.08 -28.62 -0.34
CA GLY A 501 13.09 -29.72 -1.30
C GLY A 501 11.99 -29.68 -2.38
N ASP A 502 11.04 -28.74 -2.31
CA ASP A 502 10.08 -28.53 -3.40
C ASP A 502 10.74 -27.77 -4.56
N THR A 503 11.06 -28.50 -5.63
CA THR A 503 11.70 -27.98 -6.84
C THR A 503 10.72 -27.83 -8.01
N TRP A 504 9.42 -28.04 -7.76
CA TRP A 504 8.43 -28.02 -8.81
C TRP A 504 8.33 -26.63 -9.46
N LYS A 505 8.16 -26.62 -10.79
CA LYS A 505 7.89 -25.42 -11.57
C LYS A 505 6.72 -25.70 -12.51
N PRO A 506 5.81 -24.74 -12.71
CA PRO A 506 4.86 -24.82 -13.80
C PRO A 506 5.63 -24.91 -15.12
N ASN A 507 5.12 -25.65 -16.10
CA ASN A 507 5.69 -25.64 -17.44
C ASN A 507 5.46 -24.23 -18.03
N LEU A 508 6.47 -23.36 -17.88
CA LEU A 508 6.48 -21.97 -18.30
C LEU A 508 6.43 -21.83 -19.83
#